data_AF-A0A7Y8J1S1-F1
#
_entry.id   AF-A0A7Y8J1S1-F1
#
_cell.length_a   1.000
_cell.length_b   1.000
_cell.length_c   1.000
_cell.angle_alpha   90.00
_cell.angle_beta   90.00
_cell.angle_gamma   90.00
#
_symmetry.space_group_name_H-M   'P 1'
#
loop_
_entity.id
_entity.type
_entity.pdbx_description
1 polymer ?
#
loop_
_entity_poly.entity_id
_entity_poly.type
_entity_poly.pdbx_seq_one_letter_code
_entity_poly.pdbx_strand_id
1 'polypeptide(L)'
;MNDPSDNPEEVDPCGEPVEIPIEDCLDLHSFQPREVPSVVEEYLHQALQKGFPLVRIIHGRGIGVQREIVQSILRKHPGVVSFAGTADRGATIVTLGPRQKAGANNGQRPRQRRS
;
A
#
# COMPACT_ATOMS: atom_id res chain seq x y z
N MET A 1 -4.73 53.58 19.85
CA MET A 1 -5.40 52.27 19.84
C MET A 1 -6.18 52.12 18.55
N ASN A 2 -5.54 51.60 17.50
CA ASN A 2 -5.91 50.35 16.85
C ASN A 2 -4.69 49.87 16.07
N ASP A 3 -4.42 48.58 16.27
CA ASP A 3 -3.19 47.85 16.03
C ASP A 3 -3.04 47.46 14.55
N PRO A 4 -1.85 47.54 13.91
CA PRO A 4 -1.64 47.11 12.53
C PRO A 4 -1.52 45.58 12.39
N SER A 5 -2.29 44.80 13.13
CA SER A 5 -2.31 43.33 13.08
C SER A 5 -3.44 42.84 12.17
N ASP A 6 -3.39 43.24 10.90
CA ASP A 6 -4.11 42.57 9.81
C ASP A 6 -3.05 41.95 8.90
N ASN A 7 -2.33 40.98 9.47
CA ASN A 7 -1.54 40.04 8.69
C ASN A 7 -2.42 38.79 8.59
N PRO A 8 -3.12 38.54 7.48
CA PRO A 8 -3.68 37.22 7.26
C PRO A 8 -2.47 36.29 7.21
N GLU A 9 -2.30 35.46 8.23
CA GLU A 9 -1.38 34.34 8.17
C GLU A 9 -1.82 33.51 6.96
N GLU A 10 -1.09 33.68 5.85
CA GLU A 10 -1.23 32.87 4.66
C GLU A 10 -0.91 31.43 5.10
N VAL A 11 -1.95 30.66 5.37
CA VAL A 11 -1.83 29.22 5.57
C VAL A 11 -1.26 28.65 4.28
N ASP A 12 0.02 28.28 4.31
CA ASP A 12 0.67 27.58 3.21
C ASP A 12 -0.19 26.37 2.81
N PRO A 13 -0.75 26.31 1.58
CA PRO A 13 -1.62 25.21 1.16
C PRO A 13 -0.84 23.90 0.92
N CYS A 14 0.47 23.92 1.14
CA CYS A 14 1.32 22.74 1.07
C CYS A 14 1.40 22.10 2.46
N GLY A 15 0.25 21.63 2.95
CA GLY A 15 0.15 20.87 4.17
C GLY A 15 1.11 19.69 4.14
N GLU A 16 1.84 19.51 5.24
CA GLU A 16 2.71 18.36 5.47
C GLU A 16 2.01 17.07 5.04
N PRO A 17 2.72 16.11 4.42
CA PRO A 17 2.11 14.86 3.95
C PRO A 17 1.45 14.16 5.14
N VAL A 18 0.12 14.20 5.17
CA VAL A 18 -0.67 13.44 6.14
C VAL A 18 -0.43 11.96 5.84
N GLU A 19 0.33 11.30 6.70
CA GLU A 19 0.52 9.86 6.63
C GLU A 19 -0.82 9.17 6.91
N ILE A 20 -1.57 8.87 5.85
CA ILE A 20 -2.82 8.10 5.98
C ILE A 20 -2.42 6.69 6.45
N PRO A 21 -2.94 6.21 7.60
CA PRO A 21 -2.70 4.85 8.02
C PRO A 21 -3.31 3.91 6.97
N ILE A 22 -2.45 3.27 6.18
CA ILE A 22 -2.89 2.15 5.33
C ILE A 22 -3.65 1.15 6.20
N GLU A 23 -4.91 0.97 5.87
CA GLU A 23 -5.76 -0.04 6.46
C GLU A 23 -5.48 -1.40 5.80
N ASP A 24 -5.88 -2.47 6.46
CA ASP A 24 -5.88 -3.82 5.88
C ASP A 24 -6.93 -3.98 4.75
N CYS A 25 -7.52 -2.88 4.27
CA CYS A 25 -8.51 -2.83 3.23
C CYS A 25 -8.14 -1.83 2.12
N LEU A 26 -8.24 -2.25 0.85
CA LEU A 26 -8.12 -1.39 -0.33
C LEU A 26 -9.46 -1.37 -1.07
N ASP A 27 -10.02 -0.19 -1.33
CA ASP A 27 -11.23 -0.03 -2.13
C ASP A 27 -10.91 0.48 -3.55
N LEU A 28 -11.35 -0.28 -4.55
CA LEU A 28 -11.13 -0.01 -5.97
C LEU A 28 -12.34 0.61 -6.68
N HIS A 29 -13.45 0.89 -5.98
CA HIS A 29 -14.70 1.36 -6.62
C HIS A 29 -14.54 2.70 -7.37
N SER A 30 -13.62 3.56 -6.92
CA SER A 30 -13.37 4.88 -7.50
C SER A 30 -12.36 4.86 -8.65
N PHE A 31 -11.67 3.74 -8.87
CA PHE A 31 -10.56 3.66 -9.82
C PHE A 31 -11.02 3.13 -11.18
N GLN A 32 -10.48 3.73 -12.25
CA GLN A 32 -10.69 3.18 -13.58
C GLN A 32 -9.91 1.87 -13.73
N PRO A 33 -10.38 0.91 -14.55
CA PRO A 33 -9.69 -0.38 -14.73
C PRO A 33 -8.21 -0.27 -15.11
N ARG A 34 -7.81 0.79 -15.83
CA ARG A 34 -6.41 1.04 -16.22
C ARG A 34 -5.51 1.48 -15.06
N GLU A 35 -6.09 2.01 -13.97
CA GLU A 35 -5.36 2.51 -12.79
C GLU A 35 -5.19 1.40 -11.74
N VAL A 36 -6.13 0.43 -11.72
CA VAL A 36 -6.13 -0.69 -10.78
C VAL A 36 -4.78 -1.41 -10.67
N PRO A 37 -4.05 -1.72 -11.77
CA PRO A 37 -2.79 -2.45 -11.66
C PRO A 37 -1.77 -1.76 -10.75
N SER A 38 -1.48 -0.49 -11.04
CA SER A 38 -0.48 0.27 -10.29
C SER A 38 -0.91 0.50 -8.84
N VAL A 39 -2.20 0.75 -8.60
CA VAL A 39 -2.75 0.94 -7.25
C VAL A 39 -2.64 -0.34 -6.40
N VAL A 40 -2.99 -1.49 -6.97
CA VAL A 40 -2.92 -2.77 -6.26
C VAL A 40 -1.48 -3.18 -5.98
N GLU A 41 -0.56 -3.01 -6.93
CA GLU A 41 0.86 -3.31 -6.74
C GLU A 41 1.47 -2.48 -5.61
N GLU A 42 1.22 -1.17 -5.62
CA GLU A 42 1.75 -0.27 -4.59
C GLU A 42 1.13 -0.58 -3.22
N TYR A 43 -0.19 -0.83 -3.16
CA TYR A 43 -0.84 -1.23 -1.92
C TYR A 43 -0.25 -2.50 -1.32
N LEU A 44 -0.05 -3.56 -2.12
CA LEU A 44 0.52 -4.82 -1.65
C LEU A 44 1.95 -4.64 -1.14
N HIS A 45 2.74 -3.80 -1.81
CA HIS A 45 4.08 -3.47 -1.37
C HIS A 45 4.07 -2.77 0.00
N GLN A 46 3.24 -1.76 0.18
CA GLN A 46 3.16 -1.04 1.45
C GLN A 46 2.56 -1.93 2.57
N ALA A 47 1.58 -2.77 2.26
CA ALA A 47 0.99 -3.72 3.20
C ALA A 47 2.03 -4.73 3.73
N LEU A 48 2.90 -5.24 2.84
CA LEU A 48 4.03 -6.10 3.24
C LEU A 48 5.05 -5.37 4.11
N GLN A 49 5.36 -4.11 3.80
CA GLN A 49 6.28 -3.31 4.62
C GLN A 49 5.73 -3.05 6.02
N LYS A 50 4.41 -2.86 6.14
CA LYS A 50 3.72 -2.75 7.43
C LYS A 50 3.54 -4.09 8.13
N GLY A 51 3.75 -5.20 7.43
CA GLY A 51 3.65 -6.54 7.99
C GLY A 51 2.22 -7.00 8.20
N PHE A 52 1.25 -6.50 7.42
CA PHE A 52 -0.11 -7.03 7.46
C PHE A 52 -0.12 -8.48 6.98
N PRO A 53 -0.58 -9.44 7.78
CA PRO A 53 -0.62 -10.85 7.37
C PRO A 53 -1.84 -11.17 6.49
N LEU A 54 -2.88 -10.34 6.57
CA LEU A 54 -4.15 -10.50 5.88
C LEU A 54 -4.64 -9.13 5.45
N VAL A 55 -5.05 -9.01 4.19
CA VAL A 55 -5.66 -7.79 3.63
C VAL A 55 -6.88 -8.12 2.76
N ARG A 56 -7.72 -7.12 2.51
CA ARG A 56 -8.92 -7.22 1.69
C ARG A 56 -8.90 -6.19 0.56
N ILE A 57 -9.11 -6.64 -0.67
CA ILE A 57 -9.23 -5.78 -1.85
C ILE A 57 -10.68 -5.80 -2.32
N ILE A 58 -11.39 -4.68 -2.17
CA ILE A 58 -12.77 -4.49 -2.59
C ILE A 58 -12.76 -3.96 -4.04
N HIS A 59 -13.37 -4.70 -4.96
CA HIS A 59 -13.45 -4.34 -6.39
C HIS A 59 -14.89 -4.28 -6.93
N GLY A 60 -15.87 -4.40 -6.03
CA GLY A 60 -17.29 -4.38 -6.36
C GLY A 60 -17.77 -5.63 -7.11
N ARG A 61 -19.10 -5.69 -7.32
CA ARG A 61 -19.83 -6.84 -7.89
C ARG A 61 -20.12 -6.71 -9.39
N GLY A 62 -19.39 -5.85 -10.10
CA GLY A 62 -19.63 -5.56 -11.52
C GLY A 62 -19.40 -6.77 -12.43
N ILE A 63 -19.24 -6.52 -13.74
CA ILE A 63 -19.01 -7.57 -14.75
C ILE A 63 -17.72 -8.39 -14.57
N GLY A 64 -16.88 -8.07 -13.58
CA GLY A 64 -15.71 -8.86 -13.19
C GLY A 64 -14.37 -8.36 -13.71
N VAL A 65 -14.33 -7.26 -14.48
CA VAL A 65 -13.07 -6.72 -15.06
C VAL A 65 -12.03 -6.40 -13.98
N GLN A 66 -12.38 -5.58 -12.98
CA GLN A 66 -11.43 -5.25 -11.90
C GLN A 66 -11.01 -6.50 -11.11
N ARG A 67 -11.92 -7.45 -10.87
CA ARG A 67 -11.61 -8.73 -10.21
C ARG A 67 -10.56 -9.52 -10.98
N GLU A 68 -10.69 -9.63 -12.30
CA GLU A 68 -9.72 -10.35 -13.14
C GLU A 68 -8.35 -9.69 -13.13
N ILE A 69 -8.31 -8.35 -13.18
CA ILE A 69 -7.08 -7.56 -13.05
C ILE A 69 -6.42 -7.85 -11.70
N VAL A 70 -7.16 -7.71 -10.59
CA VAL A 70 -6.68 -7.99 -9.23
C VAL A 70 -6.10 -9.41 -9.15
N GLN A 71 -6.86 -10.42 -9.58
CA GLN A 71 -6.38 -11.81 -9.50
C GLN A 71 -5.14 -12.07 -10.37
N SER A 72 -5.03 -11.41 -11.54
CA SER A 72 -3.85 -11.51 -12.40
C SER A 72 -2.59 -11.01 -11.69
N ILE A 73 -2.70 -9.91 -10.95
CA ILE A 73 -1.61 -9.33 -10.17
C ILE A 73 -1.27 -10.23 -8.99
N LEU A 74 -2.28 -10.65 -8.21
CA LEU A 74 -2.08 -11.48 -7.02
C LEU A 74 -1.38 -12.80 -7.33
N ARG A 75 -1.66 -13.44 -8.47
CA ARG A 75 -0.97 -14.67 -8.90
C ARG A 75 0.52 -14.49 -9.17
N LYS A 76 0.96 -13.28 -9.51
CA LYS A 76 2.35 -12.96 -9.88
C LYS A 76 3.12 -12.29 -8.75
N HIS A 77 2.43 -11.79 -7.73
CA HIS A 77 3.04 -10.97 -6.69
C HIS A 77 3.82 -11.84 -5.69
N PRO A 78 5.15 -11.65 -5.52
CA PRO A 78 6.00 -12.56 -4.75
C PRO A 78 5.71 -12.58 -3.24
N GLY A 79 5.07 -11.52 -2.72
CA GLY A 79 4.67 -11.46 -1.31
C GLY A 79 3.28 -12.03 -1.00
N VAL A 80 2.53 -12.50 -2.00
CA VAL A 80 1.22 -13.12 -1.80
C VAL A 80 1.39 -14.62 -1.55
N VAL A 81 0.86 -15.12 -0.43
CA VAL A 81 0.87 -16.54 -0.06
C VAL A 81 -0.36 -17.25 -0.62
N SER A 82 -1.53 -16.63 -0.46
CA SER A 82 -2.80 -17.16 -0.97
C SER A 82 -3.81 -16.04 -1.13
N PHE A 83 -4.84 -16.26 -1.94
CA PHE A 83 -5.97 -15.35 -2.03
C PHE A 83 -7.26 -16.11 -2.35
N ALA A 84 -8.39 -15.57 -1.89
CA ALA A 84 -9.71 -16.12 -2.14
C ALA A 84 -10.74 -15.00 -2.35
N GLY A 85 -11.63 -15.17 -3.32
CA GLY A 85 -12.76 -14.27 -3.50
C GLY A 85 -13.80 -14.47 -2.40
N THR A 86 -14.53 -13.42 -2.05
CA THR A 86 -15.67 -13.49 -1.12
C THR A 86 -16.92 -14.07 -1.80
N ALA A 87 -17.87 -14.56 -1.01
CA ALA A 87 -19.10 -15.17 -1.51
C ALA A 87 -19.95 -14.22 -2.36
N ASP A 88 -20.00 -12.94 -1.98
CA ASP A 88 -20.70 -11.87 -2.71
C ASP A 88 -19.94 -11.39 -3.96
N ARG A 89 -18.72 -11.91 -4.20
CA ARG A 89 -17.82 -11.56 -5.32
C ARG A 89 -17.43 -10.08 -5.36
N GLY A 90 -17.63 -9.36 -4.26
CA GLY A 90 -17.31 -7.94 -4.14
C GLY A 90 -15.86 -7.67 -3.74
N ALA A 91 -15.17 -8.67 -3.18
CA ALA A 91 -13.81 -8.52 -2.69
C ALA A 91 -12.96 -9.79 -2.86
N THR A 92 -11.65 -9.60 -2.70
CA THR A 92 -10.65 -10.66 -2.61
C THR A 92 -9.89 -10.53 -1.30
N ILE A 93 -9.89 -11.59 -0.49
CA ILE A 93 -9.07 -11.72 0.72
C ILE A 93 -7.70 -12.25 0.31
N VAL A 94 -6.64 -11.62 0.81
CA VAL A 94 -5.25 -11.92 0.44
C VAL A 94 -4.44 -12.18 1.71
N THR A 95 -3.79 -13.33 1.76
CA THR A 95 -2.79 -13.67 2.78
C THR A 95 -1.42 -13.25 2.28
N LEU A 96 -0.72 -12.44 3.06
CA LEU A 96 0.62 -11.96 2.73
C LEU A 96 1.68 -12.74 3.53
N GLY A 97 2.85 -12.89 2.91
CA GLY A 97 4.01 -13.47 3.55
C GLY A 97 4.58 -12.55 4.63
N PRO A 98 5.45 -13.06 5.51
CA PRO A 98 6.14 -12.22 6.49
C PRO A 98 6.92 -11.12 5.76
N ARG A 99 6.98 -9.93 6.37
CA ARG A 99 7.83 -8.82 5.88
C ARG A 99 9.23 -9.36 5.61
N GLN A 100 9.66 -9.32 4.34
CA GLN A 100 11.05 -9.61 4.04
C GLN A 100 11.89 -8.58 4.79
N LYS A 101 12.74 -9.02 5.73
CA LYS A 101 13.67 -8.12 6.38
C LYS A 101 14.52 -7.49 5.27
N ALA A 102 14.43 -6.17 5.11
CA ALA A 102 15.37 -5.42 4.30
C ALA A 102 16.77 -5.89 4.71
N GLY A 103 17.55 -6.34 3.74
CA GLY A 103 18.70 -7.21 3.95
C GLY A 103 19.49 -6.85 5.21
N ALA A 104 19.70 -7.84 6.06
CA ALA A 104 20.77 -7.82 7.04
C ALA A 104 22.08 -7.72 6.26
N ASN A 105 22.43 -6.51 5.81
CA ASN A 105 23.69 -6.28 5.15
C ASN A 105 24.73 -6.31 6.26
N ASN A 106 25.29 -7.50 6.40
CA ASN A 106 26.39 -7.90 7.23
C ASN A 106 27.42 -6.77 7.26
N GLY A 107 27.53 -6.09 8.41
CA GLY A 107 28.62 -5.18 8.71
C GLY A 107 29.92 -5.96 8.75
N GLN A 108 30.45 -6.31 7.57
CA GLN A 108 31.84 -6.70 7.41
C GLN A 108 32.67 -5.45 7.61
N ARG A 109 32.95 -5.13 8.88
CA ARG A 109 34.12 -4.33 9.22
C ARG A 109 35.34 -5.16 8.83
N PRO A 110 36.17 -4.75 7.85
CA PRO A 110 37.50 -5.32 7.80
C PRO A 110 38.24 -4.89 9.07
N ARG A 111 38.50 -5.88 9.92
CA ARG A 111 39.39 -5.75 11.07
C ARG A 111 40.82 -5.65 10.53
N GLN A 112 41.51 -4.55 10.89
CA GLN A 112 42.97 -4.40 11.10
C GLN A 112 43.94 -5.00 10.07
N ARG A 113 44.96 -4.27 9.64
CA ARG A 113 46.27 -4.17 10.31
C ARG A 113 47.05 -3.02 9.63
N ARG A 114 47.53 -1.97 10.31
CA ARG A 114 48.77 -1.92 11.11
C ARG A 114 49.91 -2.73 10.50
N SER A 115 50.75 -2.10 9.68
CA SER A 115 52.17 -1.80 9.95
C SER A 115 52.82 -1.15 8.74
#